data_AF-A0A3N5UHU5-F1
#
_entry.id   AF-A0A3N5UHU5-F1
#
_cell.length_a   1.000
_cell.length_b   1.000
_cell.length_c   1.000
_cell.angle_alpha   90.00
_cell.angle_beta   90.00
_cell.angle_gamma   90.00
#
_symmetry.space_group_name_H-M   'P 1'
#
loop_
_entity.id
_entity.type
_entity.pdbx_description
1 polymer ?
#
loop_
_entity_poly.entity_id
_entity_poly.type
_entity_poly.pdbx_seq_one_letter_code
_entity_poly.pdbx_strand_id
1 'polypeptide(L)' 'MQRAKDYIIFSLDVSSVGDARHYIGLLSEHVGMFKVGLELFIRSGPEIIKMIKDMSPAGIFL' A
#
# COMPACT_ATOMS: atom_id res chain seq x y z
N MET A 1 14.71 -18.03 0.47
CA MET A 1 13.83 -18.25 1.65
C MET A 1 12.91 -17.05 1.77
N GLN A 2 11.63 -17.26 2.10
CA GLN A 2 10.69 -16.17 2.36
C GLN A 2 11.04 -15.48 3.69
N ARG A 3 10.92 -14.15 3.74
CA ARG A 3 11.10 -13.32 4.94
C ARG A 3 9.75 -13.13 5.63
N ALA A 4 9.77 -12.75 6.91
CA ALA A 4 8.54 -12.50 7.68
C ALA A 4 7.59 -11.52 6.97
N LYS A 5 8.13 -10.45 6.35
CA LYS A 5 7.33 -9.46 5.63
C LYS A 5 6.53 -10.04 4.46
N ASP A 6 7.04 -11.08 3.80
CA ASP A 6 6.41 -11.68 2.61
C ASP A 6 5.04 -12.31 2.93
N TYR A 7 4.72 -12.51 4.21
CA TYR A 7 3.44 -13.04 4.69
C TYR A 7 2.47 -11.97 5.21
N ILE A 8 2.89 -10.70 5.23
CA ILE A 8 2.10 -9.61 5.82
C ILE A 8 1.50 -8.78 4.69
N ILE A 9 0.17 -8.72 4.66
CA ILE A 9 -0.60 -7.82 3.81
C ILE A 9 -1.16 -6.71 4.69
N PHE A 10 -0.81 -5.46 4.40
CA PHE A 10 -1.36 -4.31 5.11
C PHE A 10 -2.50 -3.67 4.31
N SER A 11 -3.67 -3.56 4.92
CA SER A 11 -4.83 -2.91 4.29
C SER A 11 -4.73 -1.40 4.48
N LEU A 12 -4.56 -0.67 3.37
CA LEU A 12 -4.67 0.79 3.31
C LEU A 12 -6.15 1.19 3.32
N ASP A 13 -6.79 0.97 4.46
CA ASP A 13 -8.18 1.36 4.71
C ASP A 13 -8.22 2.75 5.36
N VAL A 14 -7.91 3.76 4.56
CA VAL A 14 -7.85 5.16 5.00
C VAL A 14 -8.58 6.06 4.00
N SER A 15 -9.13 7.16 4.51
CA SER A 15 -10.00 8.04 3.74
C SER A 15 -9.26 9.14 2.97
N SER A 16 -7.92 9.19 3.02
CA SER A 16 -7.13 10.18 2.28
C SER A 16 -5.85 9.60 1.69
N VAL A 17 -5.42 10.18 0.56
CA VAL A 17 -4.13 9.87 -0.06
C VAL A 17 -2.96 10.24 0.85
N GLY A 18 -3.11 11.29 1.67
CA GLY A 18 -2.08 11.71 2.62
C GLY A 18 -1.82 10.65 3.69
N ASP A 19 -2.88 10.10 4.28
CA ASP A 19 -2.78 9.02 5.26
C ASP A 19 -2.19 7.76 4.63
N ALA A 20 -2.63 7.44 3.41
CA ALA A 20 -2.09 6.29 2.68
C ALA A 20 -0.58 6.44 2.46
N ARG A 21 -0.15 7.63 2.00
CA ARG A 21 1.27 7.97 1.80
C ARG A 21 2.07 7.79 3.07
N HIS A 22 1.54 8.24 4.22
CA HIS A 22 2.20 8.10 5.51
C HIS A 22 2.45 6.62 5.86
N TYR A 23 1.43 5.78 5.78
CA TYR A 23 1.55 4.35 6.11
C TYR A 23 2.42 3.57 5.12
N ILE A 24 2.35 3.91 3.81
CA ILE A 24 3.23 3.30 2.80
C ILE A 24 4.70 3.56 3.16
N GLY A 25 5.05 4.81 3.47
CA GLY A 25 6.42 5.16 3.84
C GLY A 25 6.88 4.50 5.14
N LEU A 26 5.99 4.34 6.11
CA LEU A 26 6.31 3.71 7.39
C LEU A 26 6.51 2.19 7.27
N LEU A 27 5.74 1.53 6.39
CA LEU A 27 5.60 0.07 6.37
C LEU A 27 6.23 -0.62 5.16
N SER A 28 6.77 0.11 4.19
CA SER A 28 7.34 -0.44 2.94
C SER A 28 8.37 -1.56 3.16
N GLU A 29 9.19 -1.45 4.21
CA GLU A 29 10.19 -2.48 4.53
C GLU A 29 9.68 -3.62 5.42
N HIS A 30 8.43 -3.54 5.89
CA HIS A 30 7.85 -4.45 6.88
C HIS A 30 6.74 -5.33 6.31
N VAL A 31 6.22 -5.01 5.12
CA VAL A 31 5.11 -5.74 4.50
C VAL A 31 5.48 -6.22 3.10
N GLY A 32 4.88 -7.34 2.70
CA GLY A 32 5.06 -7.92 1.37
C GLY A 32 4.07 -7.37 0.36
N MET A 33 2.94 -6.83 0.85
CA MET A 33 1.87 -6.33 -0.01
C MET A 33 1.03 -5.25 0.69
N PHE A 34 0.62 -4.25 -0.07
CA PHE A 34 -0.43 -3.31 0.31
C PHE A 34 -1.75 -3.68 -0.38
N LYS A 35 -2.82 -3.79 0.40
CA LYS A 35 -4.19 -3.90 -0.11
C LYS A 35 -4.82 -2.52 -0.16
N VAL A 36 -5.25 -2.08 -1.33
CA VAL A 36 -5.91 -0.80 -1.54
C VAL A 36 -7.41 -1.01 -1.51
N GLY A 37 -8.10 -0.35 -0.58
CA GLY A 37 -9.57 -0.40 -0.53
C GLY A 37 -10.21 0.25 -1.76
N LEU A 38 -11.37 -0.27 -2.19
CA LEU A 38 -12.08 0.22 -3.38
C LEU A 38 -12.47 1.71 -3.26
N GLU A 39 -12.88 2.18 -2.08
CA GLU A 39 -13.20 3.60 -1.87
C GLU A 39 -11.98 4.50 -2.12
N LEU A 40 -10.83 4.15 -1.53
CA LEU A 40 -9.59 4.89 -1.72
C LEU A 40 -9.17 4.88 -3.19
N PHE A 41 -9.33 3.73 -3.88
CA PHE A 41 -9.05 3.63 -5.30
C PHE A 41 -9.99 4.47 -6.16
N ILE A 42 -11.31 4.45 -5.91
CA ILE A 42 -12.28 5.27 -6.66
C ILE A 42 -11.97 6.76 -6.49
N ARG A 43 -11.60 7.19 -5.28
CA ARG A 43 -11.31 8.60 -5.00
C ARG A 43 -9.96 9.08 -5.57
N SER A 44 -8.95 8.21 -5.53
CA SER A 44 -7.56 8.57 -5.91
C SER A 44 -7.22 8.18 -7.34
N GLY A 45 -8.00 7.28 -7.93
CA GLY A 45 -7.71 6.66 -9.21
C GLY A 45 -6.40 5.88 -9.22
N PRO A 46 -5.79 5.67 -10.40
CA PRO A 46 -4.54 4.92 -10.54
C PRO A 46 -3.33 5.58 -9.85
N GLU A 47 -3.41 6.86 -9.47
CA GLU A 47 -2.32 7.58 -8.81
C GLU A 47 -1.90 6.95 -7.48
N ILE A 48 -2.83 6.33 -6.73
CA ILE A 48 -2.47 5.62 -5.50
C ILE A 48 -1.58 4.40 -5.78
N ILE A 49 -1.79 3.73 -6.91
CA ILE A 49 -0.98 2.58 -7.33
C ILE A 49 0.41 3.03 -7.73
N LYS A 50 0.50 4.15 -8.46
CA LYS A 50 1.78 4.77 -8.83
C LYS A 50 2.56 5.19 -7.59
N MET A 51 1.90 5.84 -6.63
CA MET A 51 2.50 6.23 -5.35
C MET A 51 3.08 5.05 -4.57
N ILE A 52 2.33 3.93 -4.46
CA ILE A 52 2.84 2.74 -3.77
C ILE A 52 4.09 2.19 -4.48
N LYS A 53 4.07 2.09 -5.82
CA LYS A 53 5.21 1.61 -6.61
C LYS A 53 6.44 2.52 -6.49
N ASP A 54 6.23 3.83 -6.44
CA ASP A 54 7.32 4.81 -6.32
C ASP A 54 7.96 4.79 -4.91
N MET A 55 7.20 4.40 -3.88
CA MET A 55 7.63 4.44 -2.48
C MET A 55 7.99 3.07 -1.88
N SER A 56 7.64 1.97 -2.54
CA SER A 56 7.77 0.63 -1.98
C SER A 56 7.96 -0.45 -3.06
N PRO A 57 8.80 -1.47 -2.81
CA PRO A 57 8.87 -2.66 -3.64
C PRO A 57 7.74 -3.68 -3.34
N ALA A 58 6.88 -3.41 -2.35
CA ALA A 58 5.80 -4.32 -1.96
C ALA A 58 4.78 -4.54 -3.10
N GLY A 59 4.17 -5.72 -3.12
CA GLY A 59 3.06 -6.03 -4.02
C GLY A 59 1.84 -5.16 -3.76
N ILE A 60 0.91 -5.15 -4.70
CA ILE A 60 -0.34 -4.38 -4.61
C ILE A 60 -1.51 -5.32 -4.91
N PHE A 61 -2.54 -5.26 -4.06
CA PHE A 61 -3.83 -5.94 -4.26
C PHE A 61 -4.96 -4.90 -4.24
N LEU A 62 -5.97 -5.09 -5.11
CA LEU A 62 -7.16 -4.25 -5.24
C LEU A 62 -8.39 -5.01 -4.76
#